data_AF-A0A2G5XHG0-F1
#
_entry.id   AF-A0A2G5XHG0-F1
#
_cell.length_a   1.000
_cell.length_b   1.000
_cell.length_c   1.000
_cell.angle_alpha   90.00
_cell.angle_beta   90.00
_cell.angle_gamma   90.00
#
_symmetry.space_group_name_H-M   'P 1'
#
loop_
_entity.id
_entity.type
_entity.pdbx_description
1 polymer ?
#
loop_
_entity_poly.entity_id
_entity_poly.type
_entity_poly.pdbx_seq_one_letter_code
_entity_poly.pdbx_strand_id
1 'polypeptide(L)'
;MRWDIEAFFKTAESLLRLEKEFQNRSFDVLISHTIIVFARYIVLTWQNRCHTDQRTLGGLFYELCDEENKLDWAIALQQLIGLLEMRANRRIQKSKS
;
A
#
# COMPACT_ATOMS: atom_id res chain seq x y z
N MET A 1 -0.80 -15.30 8.49
CA MET A 1 -1.63 -14.80 9.60
C MET A 1 -1.37 -15.50 10.93
N ARG A 2 -1.58 -16.83 11.09
CA ARG A 2 -1.30 -17.53 12.37
C ARG A 2 0.17 -17.49 12.79
N TRP A 3 1.08 -17.60 11.82
CA TRP A 3 2.53 -17.50 12.02
C TRP A 3 2.98 -16.08 12.41
N ASP A 4 2.31 -15.05 11.89
CA ASP A 4 2.62 -13.64 12.20
C ASP A 4 2.24 -13.28 13.63
N ILE A 5 1.12 -13.82 14.12
CA ILE A 5 0.65 -13.63 15.50
C ILE A 5 1.58 -14.36 16.48
N GLU A 6 2.05 -15.57 16.14
CA GLU A 6 3.00 -16.30 16.97
C GLU A 6 4.36 -15.57 17.04
N ALA A 7 4.87 -15.06 15.91
CA ALA A 7 6.08 -14.25 15.87
C ALA A 7 5.93 -12.95 16.67
N PHE A 8 4.75 -12.32 16.64
CA PHE A 8 4.41 -11.17 17.47
C PHE A 8 4.54 -11.50 18.97
N PHE A 9 3.81 -12.50 19.46
CA PHE A 9 3.83 -12.85 20.89
C PHE A 9 5.22 -13.30 21.35
N LYS A 10 5.91 -14.10 20.54
CA LYS A 10 7.29 -14.54 20.83
C LYS A 10 8.25 -13.37 20.96
N THR A 11 8.12 -12.34 20.12
CA THR A 11 8.97 -11.14 20.16
C THR A 11 8.55 -10.21 21.31
N ALA A 12 7.25 -10.06 21.57
CA ALA A 12 6.74 -9.25 22.67
C ALA A 12 7.20 -9.79 24.03
N GLU A 13 7.14 -11.11 24.24
CA GLU A 13 7.58 -11.76 25.48
C GLU A 13 9.11 -11.77 25.61
N SER A 14 9.84 -12.22 24.59
CA SER A 14 11.29 -12.44 24.70
C SER A 14 12.15 -11.18 24.50
N LEU A 15 11.81 -10.35 23.51
CA LEU A 15 12.62 -9.19 23.10
C LEU A 15 12.18 -7.92 23.81
N LEU A 16 10.89 -7.79 24.06
CA LEU A 16 10.29 -6.59 24.65
C LEU A 16 9.89 -6.78 26.13
N ARG A 17 10.26 -7.93 26.73
CA ARG A 17 10.18 -8.21 28.16
C ARG A 17 8.79 -8.06 28.78
N LEU A 18 7.74 -8.35 28.02
CA LEU A 18 6.35 -8.23 28.48
C LEU A 18 6.10 -8.94 29.82
N GLU A 19 6.79 -10.05 30.07
CA GLU A 19 6.58 -10.92 31.25
C GLU A 19 7.44 -10.56 32.48
N LYS A 20 8.59 -9.90 32.31
CA LYS A 20 9.58 -9.73 33.39
C LYS A 20 9.55 -8.38 34.13
N GLU A 21 8.81 -7.39 33.64
CA GLU A 21 8.85 -6.04 34.21
C GLU A 21 7.67 -5.66 35.12
N PHE A 22 6.65 -6.52 35.28
CA PHE A 22 5.42 -6.14 35.99
C PHE A 22 5.09 -6.99 37.22
N GLN A 23 5.54 -6.54 38.40
CA GLN A 23 4.98 -6.93 39.70
C GLN A 23 4.01 -5.88 40.27
N ASN A 24 3.56 -4.92 39.47
CA ASN A 24 2.67 -3.86 39.96
C ASN A 24 1.19 -4.25 39.77
N ARG A 25 0.38 -4.11 40.84
CA ARG A 25 -1.04 -4.51 40.89
C ARG A 25 -2.00 -3.52 40.22
N SER A 26 -1.50 -2.42 39.65
CA SER A 26 -2.33 -1.38 39.03
C SER A 26 -2.63 -1.69 37.57
N PHE A 27 -3.93 -1.83 37.27
CA PHE A 27 -4.43 -2.16 35.93
C PHE A 27 -4.03 -1.14 34.85
N ASP A 28 -4.02 0.15 35.18
CA ASP A 28 -3.63 1.22 34.23
C ASP A 28 -2.17 1.12 33.80
N VAL A 29 -1.30 0.70 34.71
CA VAL A 29 0.13 0.56 34.45
C VAL A 29 0.38 -0.67 33.57
N LEU A 30 -0.37 -1.76 33.78
CA LEU A 30 -0.36 -2.95 32.93
C LEU A 30 -0.83 -2.64 31.50
N ILE A 31 -1.92 -1.87 31.35
CA ILE A 31 -2.43 -1.44 30.04
C ILE A 31 -1.39 -0.57 29.35
N SER A 32 -0.85 0.44 30.05
CA SER A 32 0.14 1.36 29.48
C SER A 32 1.38 0.62 29.00
N HIS A 33 1.87 -0.34 29.79
CA HIS A 33 3.02 -1.17 29.43
C HIS A 33 2.74 -2.02 28.19
N THR A 34 1.57 -2.68 28.13
CA THR A 34 1.15 -3.47 26.97
C THR A 34 1.09 -2.60 25.72
N ILE A 35 0.50 -1.41 25.81
CA ILE A 35 0.42 -0.46 24.68
C ILE A 35 1.82 -0.05 24.21
N ILE A 36 2.74 0.27 25.13
CA ILE A 36 4.12 0.67 24.79
C ILE A 36 4.87 -0.47 24.09
N VAL A 37 4.78 -1.70 24.63
CA VAL A 37 5.41 -2.88 24.04
C VAL A 37 4.85 -3.15 22.64
N PHE A 38 3.54 -3.04 22.45
CA PHE A 38 2.90 -3.29 21.17
C PHE A 38 3.25 -2.22 20.14
N ALA A 39 3.23 -0.94 20.53
CA ALA A 39 3.64 0.17 19.66
C ALA A 39 5.09 0.02 19.20
N ARG A 40 5.99 -0.36 20.12
CA ARG A 40 7.41 -0.59 19.80
C ARG A 40 7.59 -1.73 18.80
N TYR A 41 6.84 -2.83 18.95
CA TYR A 41 6.86 -3.92 17.97
C TYR A 41 6.38 -3.46 16.59
N ILE A 42 5.28 -2.70 16.52
CA ILE A 42 4.71 -2.21 15.26
C ILE A 42 5.74 -1.36 14.51
N VAL A 43 6.39 -0.43 15.20
CA VAL A 43 7.41 0.44 14.59
C VAL A 43 8.62 -0.37 14.10
N LEU A 44 9.12 -1.31 14.92
CA LEU A 44 10.27 -2.15 14.54
C LEU A 44 9.96 -3.04 13.33
N THR A 45 8.79 -3.67 13.30
CA THR A 45 8.41 -4.51 12.16
C THR A 45 8.12 -3.68 10.91
N TRP A 46 7.57 -2.48 11.05
CA TRP A 46 7.44 -1.53 9.96
C TRP A 46 8.80 -1.16 9.38
N GLN A 47 9.75 -0.74 10.22
CA GLN A 47 11.12 -0.43 9.80
C GLN A 47 11.80 -1.61 9.11
N ASN A 48 11.65 -2.82 9.68
CA ASN A 48 12.21 -4.03 9.08
C ASN A 48 11.61 -4.32 7.70
N ARG A 49 10.30 -4.13 7.52
CA ARG A 49 9.63 -4.26 6.20
C ARG A 49 10.15 -3.22 5.21
N CYS A 50 10.27 -1.96 5.62
CA CYS A 50 10.81 -0.90 4.76
C CYS A 50 12.27 -1.18 4.34
N HIS A 51 13.06 -1.84 5.19
CA HIS A 51 14.47 -2.12 4.91
C HIS A 51 14.70 -3.44 4.16
N THR A 52 13.79 -4.42 4.31
CA THR A 52 13.91 -5.75 3.69
C THR A 52 13.11 -5.86 2.39
N ASP A 53 12.06 -5.06 2.23
CA ASP A 53 11.19 -5.06 1.05
C ASP A 53 11.44 -3.79 0.22
N GLN A 54 12.21 -3.95 -0.87
CA GLN A 54 12.60 -2.85 -1.76
C GLN A 54 11.40 -2.18 -2.47
N ARG A 55 10.21 -2.80 -2.42
CA ARG A 55 8.95 -2.21 -2.89
C ARG A 55 7.85 -2.44 -1.86
N THR A 56 7.69 -1.50 -0.94
CA THR A 56 6.42 -1.41 -0.21
C THR A 56 5.26 -1.29 -1.20
N LEU A 57 4.07 -1.78 -0.85
CA LEU A 57 2.85 -1.58 -1.66
C LEU A 57 2.64 -0.11 -2.08
N GLY A 58 3.12 0.85 -1.29
CA GLY A 58 3.14 2.26 -1.65
C GLY A 58 4.11 2.61 -2.79
N GLY A 59 5.28 1.98 -2.86
CA GLY A 59 6.20 2.10 -3.99
C GLY A 59 5.65 1.46 -5.26
N LEU A 60 5.00 0.29 -5.14
CA LEU A 60 4.29 -0.33 -6.26
C LEU A 60 3.12 0.55 -6.74
N PHE A 61 2.34 1.11 -5.81
CA PHE A 61 1.26 2.05 -6.14
C PHE A 61 1.78 3.31 -6.82
N TYR A 62 2.92 3.85 -6.36
CA TYR A 62 3.56 5.01 -6.98
C TYR A 62 4.06 4.72 -8.40
N GLU A 63 4.71 3.57 -8.62
CA GLU A 63 5.12 3.12 -9.96
C GLU A 63 3.92 2.89 -10.88
N LEU A 64 2.83 2.30 -10.36
CA LEU A 64 1.58 2.12 -11.11
C LEU A 64 0.91 3.46 -11.45
N CYS A 65 0.94 4.44 -10.55
CA CYS A 65 0.44 5.79 -10.83
C CYS A 65 1.32 6.55 -11.83
N ASP A 66 2.64 6.34 -11.81
CA ASP A 66 3.56 6.90 -12.82
C ASP A 66 3.33 6.28 -14.21
N GLU A 67 3.00 4.99 -14.27
CA GLU A 67 2.54 4.31 -15.49
C GLU A 67 1.17 4.85 -15.97
N GLU A 68 0.22 5.11 -15.07
CA GLU A 68 -1.11 5.62 -15.42
C GLU A 68 -1.06 7.06 -15.98
N ASN A 69 -0.07 7.86 -15.55
CA ASN A 69 0.15 9.21 -16.07
C ASN A 69 0.78 9.23 -17.49
N LYS A 70 1.15 8.07 -18.04
CA LYS A 70 1.61 7.92 -19.44
C LYS A 70 0.48 7.63 -20.43
N LEU A 71 -0.78 7.64 -20.01
CA LEU A 71 -1.88 7.77 -20.97
C LEU A 71 -1.94 9.24 -21.40
N ASP A 72 -1.12 9.58 -22.39
CA ASP A 72 -1.06 10.92 -22.97
C ASP A 72 -2.42 11.22 -23.62
N TRP A 73 -3.28 11.89 -22.87
CA TRP A 73 -4.63 12.27 -23.26
C TRP A 73 -4.66 12.97 -24.61
N ALA A 74 -3.58 13.65 -25.00
CA ALA A 74 -3.44 14.26 -26.31
C ALA A 74 -3.44 13.20 -27.43
N ILE A 75 -2.74 12.08 -27.24
CA ILE A 75 -2.69 10.96 -28.20
C ILE A 75 -4.06 10.28 -28.29
N ALA A 76 -4.71 10.04 -27.16
CA ALA A 76 -6.05 9.44 -27.13
C ALA A 76 -7.09 10.34 -27.84
N LEU A 77 -7.03 11.66 -27.62
CA LEU A 77 -7.90 12.62 -28.29
C LEU A 77 -7.61 12.73 -29.79
N GLN A 78 -6.34 12.72 -30.21
CA GLN A 78 -5.97 12.70 -31.63
C GLN A 78 -6.50 11.45 -32.34
N GLN A 79 -6.38 10.28 -31.73
CA GLN A 79 -6.94 9.04 -32.28
C GLN A 79 -8.47 9.10 -32.39
N LEU A 80 -9.15 9.65 -31.39
CA LEU A 80 -10.60 9.83 -31.41
C LEU A 80 -11.04 10.76 -32.54
N ILE A 81 -10.37 11.90 -32.71
CA ILE A 81 -10.66 12.86 -33.78
C ILE A 81 -10.47 12.20 -35.16
N GLY A 82 -9.36 11.48 -35.36
CA GLY A 82 -9.10 10.76 -36.62
C GLY A 82 -10.18 9.71 -36.96
N LEU A 83 -10.69 8.99 -35.95
CA LEU A 83 -11.79 8.04 -36.13
C LEU A 83 -13.11 8.74 -36.49
N LEU A 84 -13.38 9.89 -35.90
CA LEU A 84 -14.57 10.69 -36.19
C LEU A 84 -14.52 11.25 -37.62
N GLU A 85 -13.38 11.78 -38.06
CA GLU A 85 -13.16 12.25 -39.43
C GLU A 85 -13.32 11.11 -40.44
N MET A 86 -12.72 9.95 -40.17
CA MET A 86 -12.85 8.77 -41.01
C MET A 86 -14.32 8.32 -41.13
N ARG A 87 -15.08 8.41 -40.03
CA ARG A 87 -16.52 8.08 -40.03
C ARG A 87 -17.36 9.14 -40.72
N ALA A 88 -16.99 10.42 -40.65
CA ALA A 88 -17.65 11.51 -41.36
C ALA A 88 -17.45 11.37 -42.89
N ASN A 89 -16.22 11.15 -43.35
CA ASN A 89 -15.91 10.95 -44.77
C ASN A 89 -16.62 9.73 -45.37
N ARG A 90 -16.73 8.62 -44.61
CA ARG A 90 -17.51 7.44 -45.05
C ARG A 90 -19.00 7.72 -45.20
N ARG A 91 -19.60 8.62 -44.41
CA ARG A 91 -21.01 9.02 -44.58
C ARG A 91 -21.18 9.91 -45.82
N ILE A 92 -20.25 10.81 -46.07
CA ILE A 92 -20.27 11.70 -47.24
C ILE A 92 -20.16 10.88 -48.54
N GLN A 93 -19.33 9.83 -48.57
CA GLN A 93 -19.24 8.92 -49.71
C GLN A 93 -20.50 8.07 -49.93
N LYS A 94 -21.16 7.60 -48.86
CA LYS A 94 -22.45 6.89 -48.96
C LYS A 94 -23.63 7.78 -49.39
N SER A 95 -23.53 9.10 -49.23
CA SER A 95 -24.58 10.05 -49.65
C SER A 95 -24.42 10.52 -51.11
N LYS A 96 -23.29 10.24 -51.75
CA LYS A 96 -23.00 10.58 -53.16
C LYS A 96 -23.19 9.40 -54.13
N SER A 97 -23.44 8.19 -53.60
CA SER A 97 -23.87 7.01 -54.35
C SER A 97 -25.35 6.78 -54.17
#